data_AF-A0A920A849-F1
#
_entry.id   AF-A0A920A849-F1
#
_cell.length_a   1.000
_cell.length_b   1.000
_cell.length_c   1.000
_cell.angle_alpha   90.00
_cell.angle_beta   90.00
_cell.angle_gamma   90.00
#
_symmetry.space_group_name_H-M   'P 1'
#
loop_
_entity.id
_entity.type
_entity.pdbx_description
1 polymer ?
#
loop_
_entity_poly.entity_id
_entity_poly.type
_entity_poly.pdbx_seq_one_letter_code
_entity_poly.pdbx_strand_id
1 'polypeptide(L)'
;MYINKSKNLQSYKISEESSYAVKDKPAVVSAILMELKRSMNIVAEKIETTKEWKPSEEDIKLKNKHFTKALTAIYSLQVSLNFDDGSDSIAIKLFQLYEYCRQQLIKGFSKKVVDGIKKGAEAIESICEAWQKGVVNANAK
;
A
#
# COMPACT_ATOMS: atom_id res chain seq x y z
N MET A 1 -30.90 5.49 24.01
CA MET A 1 -30.10 5.70 22.78
C MET A 1 -30.34 4.51 21.87
N TYR A 2 -31.27 4.60 20.92
CA TYR A 2 -31.62 3.47 20.05
C TYR A 2 -30.55 3.32 18.97
N ILE A 3 -29.86 2.17 18.98
CA ILE A 3 -28.89 1.80 17.95
C ILE A 3 -29.65 1.64 16.63
N ASN A 4 -29.31 2.48 15.65
CA ASN A 4 -29.94 2.49 14.35
C ASN A 4 -29.56 1.21 13.58
N LYS A 5 -30.37 0.15 13.75
CA LYS A 5 -30.19 -1.17 13.10
C LYS A 5 -29.99 -1.08 11.59
N SER A 6 -30.57 -0.07 10.92
CA SER A 6 -30.46 0.11 9.47
C SER A 6 -29.04 0.45 9.02
N LYS A 7 -28.29 1.26 9.78
CA LYS A 7 -26.89 1.58 9.47
C LYS A 7 -25.99 0.36 9.56
N ASN A 8 -26.19 -0.49 10.56
CA ASN A 8 -25.41 -1.73 10.70
C ASN A 8 -25.76 -2.73 9.60
N LEU A 9 -27.04 -2.89 9.26
CA LEU A 9 -27.47 -3.73 8.15
C LEU A 9 -26.88 -3.26 6.81
N GLN A 10 -26.84 -1.95 6.58
CA GLN A 10 -26.20 -1.37 5.38
C GLN A 10 -24.69 -1.66 5.35
N SER A 11 -23.98 -1.49 6.46
CA SER A 11 -22.55 -1.85 6.54
C SER A 11 -22.28 -3.33 6.27
N TYR A 12 -23.16 -4.22 6.75
CA TYR A 12 -23.08 -5.66 6.45
C TYR A 12 -23.36 -5.95 4.98
N LYS A 13 -24.38 -5.31 4.39
CA LYS A 13 -24.75 -5.50 2.99
C LYS A 13 -23.65 -5.00 2.03
N ILE A 14 -23.03 -3.86 2.35
CA ILE A 14 -21.85 -3.35 1.64
C ILE A 14 -20.67 -4.34 1.76
N SER A 15 -20.50 -4.96 2.94
CA SER A 15 -19.45 -5.96 3.17
C SER A 15 -19.68 -7.24 2.35
N GLU A 16 -20.92 -7.74 2.26
CA GLU A 16 -21.28 -8.89 1.42
C GLU A 16 -21.14 -8.55 -0.08
N GLU A 17 -21.67 -7.42 -0.55
CA GLU A 17 -21.54 -7.01 -1.95
C GLU A 17 -20.07 -6.80 -2.35
N SER A 18 -19.21 -6.37 -1.42
CA SER A 18 -17.76 -6.28 -1.64
C SER A 18 -17.03 -7.62 -1.68
N SER A 19 -17.60 -8.70 -1.10
CA SER A 19 -17.00 -10.03 -1.10
C SER A 19 -17.27 -10.81 -2.39
N TYR A 20 -18.35 -10.47 -3.12
CA TYR A 20 -18.74 -11.12 -4.38
C TYR A 20 -18.22 -10.44 -5.65
N ALA A 21 -17.63 -9.25 -5.56
CA ALA A 21 -16.91 -8.68 -6.69
C ALA A 21 -15.61 -9.46 -6.87
N VAL A 22 -15.61 -10.43 -7.79
CA VAL A 22 -14.39 -11.01 -8.36
C VAL A 22 -13.63 -9.85 -9.01
N LYS A 23 -12.80 -9.15 -8.22
CA LYS A 23 -11.89 -8.17 -8.77
C LYS A 23 -10.94 -8.94 -9.67
N ASP A 24 -10.89 -8.53 -10.93
CA ASP A 24 -9.94 -9.06 -11.88
C ASP A 24 -8.53 -9.00 -11.25
N LYS A 25 -7.76 -10.10 -11.36
CA LYS A 25 -6.48 -10.26 -10.65
C LYS A 25 -5.55 -9.05 -10.84
N PRO A 26 -5.44 -8.46 -12.05
CA PRO A 26 -4.63 -7.26 -12.26
C PRO A 26 -5.17 -5.99 -11.60
N ALA A 27 -6.50 -5.89 -11.43
CA ALA A 27 -7.13 -4.80 -10.70
C ALA A 27 -6.82 -4.87 -9.20
N VAL A 28 -6.71 -6.09 -8.64
CA VAL A 28 -6.28 -6.29 -7.24
C VAL A 28 -4.85 -5.81 -7.04
N VAL A 29 -3.91 -6.22 -7.90
CA VAL A 29 -2.51 -5.78 -7.83
C VAL A 29 -2.40 -4.26 -7.94
N SER A 30 -3.13 -3.66 -8.89
CA SER A 30 -3.17 -2.20 -9.05
C SER A 30 -3.66 -1.50 -7.79
N ALA A 31 -4.73 -2.01 -7.16
CA ALA A 31 -5.27 -1.45 -5.93
C ALA A 31 -4.27 -1.51 -4.77
N ILE A 32 -3.51 -2.61 -4.64
CA ILE A 32 -2.50 -2.76 -3.60
C ILE A 32 -1.33 -1.79 -3.83
N LEU A 33 -0.85 -1.65 -5.07
CA LEU A 33 0.21 -0.70 -5.43
C LEU A 33 -0.20 0.76 -5.14
N MET A 34 -1.43 1.14 -5.50
CA MET A 34 -1.97 2.47 -5.20
C MET A 34 -2.08 2.73 -3.69
N GLU A 35 -2.57 1.76 -2.91
CA GLU A 35 -2.67 1.91 -1.45
C GLU A 35 -1.29 1.96 -0.79
N LEU A 36 -0.31 1.21 -1.32
CA LEU A 36 1.08 1.26 -0.88
C LEU A 36 1.66 2.66 -1.08
N LYS A 37 1.63 3.19 -2.32
CA LYS A 37 2.08 4.55 -2.63
C LYS A 37 1.43 5.58 -1.70
N ARG A 38 0.11 5.55 -1.61
CA ARG A 38 -0.67 6.50 -0.79
C ARG A 38 -0.26 6.44 0.68
N SER A 39 -0.12 5.24 1.23
CA SER A 39 0.24 5.05 2.63
C SER A 39 1.67 5.47 2.92
N MET A 40 2.62 5.22 2.01
CA MET A 40 4.00 5.70 2.12
C MET A 40 4.07 7.23 2.14
N ASN A 41 3.34 7.90 1.26
CA ASN A 41 3.29 9.37 1.22
C ASN A 41 2.71 9.96 2.51
N ILE A 42 1.61 9.41 3.02
CA ILE A 42 1.01 9.89 4.28
C ILE A 42 1.97 9.68 5.46
N VAL A 43 2.69 8.56 5.51
CA VAL A 43 3.68 8.31 6.56
C VAL A 43 4.82 9.33 6.47
N ALA A 44 5.37 9.56 5.28
CA ALA A 44 6.45 10.54 5.08
C ALA A 44 6.01 11.96 5.47
N GLU A 45 4.85 12.40 4.98
CA GLU A 45 4.26 13.70 5.30
C GLU A 45 4.07 13.86 6.80
N LYS A 46 3.51 12.86 7.49
CA LYS A 46 3.28 12.94 8.93
C LYS A 46 4.57 12.95 9.74
N ILE A 47 5.62 12.24 9.31
CA ILE A 47 6.92 12.32 9.97
C ILE A 47 7.52 13.74 9.83
N GLU A 48 7.39 14.39 8.68
CA GLU A 48 7.94 15.75 8.44
C GLU A 48 7.15 16.86 9.13
N THR A 49 5.82 16.76 9.11
CA THR A 49 4.92 17.80 9.63
C THR A 49 4.79 17.74 11.14
N THR A 50 5.01 16.57 11.75
CA THR A 50 5.01 16.40 13.20
C THR A 50 6.30 16.99 13.80
N LYS A 51 6.32 18.31 13.95
CA LYS A 51 7.43 19.08 14.53
C LYS A 51 7.31 19.25 16.05
N GLU A 52 6.12 19.01 16.59
CA GLU A 52 5.85 19.15 18.01
C GLU A 52 6.57 18.07 18.82
N TRP A 53 7.08 18.46 19.99
CA TRP A 53 7.71 17.54 20.94
C TRP A 53 6.72 16.45 21.40
N LYS A 54 5.43 16.80 21.50
CA LYS A 54 4.34 15.88 21.77
C LYS A 54 3.31 15.96 20.63
N PRO A 55 3.31 15.00 19.69
CA PRO A 55 2.32 14.95 18.61
C PRO A 55 0.90 14.77 19.14
N SER A 56 -0.09 15.22 18.39
CA SER A 56 -1.50 14.93 18.68
C SER A 56 -1.78 13.41 18.63
N GLU A 57 -2.73 12.95 19.44
CA GLU A 57 -3.20 11.55 19.42
C GLU A 57 -3.72 11.15 18.03
N GLU A 58 -4.33 12.09 17.32
CA GLU A 58 -4.85 11.86 15.96
C GLU A 58 -3.72 11.65 14.95
N ASP A 59 -2.65 12.45 15.02
CA ASP A 59 -1.49 12.30 14.14
C ASP A 59 -0.76 10.98 14.40
N ILE A 60 -0.63 10.59 15.67
CA ILE A 60 -0.04 9.28 16.05
C ILE A 60 -0.87 8.14 15.47
N LYS A 61 -2.20 8.18 15.65
CA LYS A 61 -3.11 7.15 15.12
C LYS A 61 -3.06 7.08 13.61
N LEU A 62 -3.09 8.22 12.92
CA LEU A 62 -3.08 8.28 11.46
C LEU A 62 -1.76 7.75 10.89
N LYS A 63 -0.63 8.19 11.44
CA LYS A 63 0.71 7.70 11.06
C LYS A 63 0.80 6.18 11.25
N ASN A 64 0.41 5.66 12.42
CA ASN A 64 0.50 4.23 12.72
C ASN A 64 -0.41 3.40 11.81
N LYS A 65 -1.64 3.89 11.55
CA LYS A 65 -2.58 3.24 10.63
C LYS A 65 -1.98 3.10 9.23
N HIS A 66 -1.41 4.17 8.68
CA HIS A 66 -0.82 4.13 7.35
C HIS A 66 0.51 3.38 7.30
N PHE A 67 1.29 3.41 8.37
CA PHE A 67 2.48 2.58 8.51
C PHE A 67 2.14 1.09 8.41
N THR A 68 1.17 0.62 9.20
CA THR A 68 0.73 -0.79 9.13
C THR A 68 0.17 -1.14 7.76
N LYS A 69 -0.66 -0.26 7.17
CA LYS A 69 -1.21 -0.47 5.82
C LYS A 69 -0.13 -0.61 4.75
N ALA A 70 0.90 0.22 4.78
CA ALA A 70 2.01 0.14 3.85
C ALA A 70 2.76 -1.20 3.99
N LEU A 71 3.03 -1.64 5.22
CA LEU A 71 3.66 -2.93 5.48
C LEU A 71 2.79 -4.10 5.01
N THR A 72 1.49 -4.08 5.29
CA THR A 72 0.55 -5.10 4.81
C THR A 72 0.55 -5.18 3.28
N ALA A 73 0.46 -4.04 2.59
CA ALA A 73 0.50 -3.99 1.14
C ALA A 73 1.81 -4.55 0.56
N ILE A 74 2.95 -4.23 1.16
CA ILE A 74 4.26 -4.78 0.80
C ILE A 74 4.26 -6.31 0.90
N TYR A 75 3.83 -6.85 2.04
CA TYR A 75 3.83 -8.31 2.23
C TYR A 75 2.86 -9.00 1.27
N SER A 76 1.69 -8.41 1.02
CA SER A 76 0.74 -8.94 0.03
C SER A 76 1.36 -9.01 -1.37
N LEU A 77 2.10 -7.97 -1.78
CA LEU A 77 2.80 -7.96 -3.07
C LEU A 77 3.92 -9.01 -3.10
N GLN A 78 4.75 -9.08 -2.05
CA GLN A 78 5.88 -10.01 -1.97
C GLN A 78 5.44 -11.47 -2.07
N VAL A 79 4.39 -11.86 -1.32
CA VAL A 79 3.87 -13.25 -1.33
C VAL A 79 3.17 -13.59 -2.65
N SER A 80 2.72 -12.59 -3.41
CA SER A 80 2.07 -12.81 -4.72
C SER A 80 3.05 -12.99 -5.89
N LEU A 81 4.36 -12.83 -5.66
CA LEU A 81 5.36 -12.97 -6.71
C LEU A 81 5.61 -14.44 -7.06
N ASN A 82 5.68 -14.73 -8.36
CA ASN A 82 6.10 -16.03 -8.86
C ASN A 82 7.63 -16.05 -9.07
N PHE A 83 8.33 -16.95 -8.38
CA PHE A 83 9.79 -17.09 -8.44
C PHE A 83 10.26 -18.29 -9.27
N ASP A 84 9.33 -19.06 -9.86
CA ASP A 84 9.65 -20.32 -10.54
C ASP A 84 10.38 -20.13 -11.89
N ASP A 85 10.36 -18.92 -12.46
CA ASP A 85 10.93 -18.59 -13.78
C ASP A 85 12.45 -18.29 -13.80
N GLY A 86 13.23 -18.80 -12.83
CA GLY A 86 14.69 -18.68 -12.82
C GLY A 86 15.27 -17.36 -12.26
N SER A 87 16.60 -17.30 -12.16
CA SER A 87 17.36 -16.34 -11.34
C SER A 87 17.44 -14.89 -11.83
N ASP A 88 17.04 -14.62 -13.08
CA ASP A 88 16.97 -13.25 -13.65
C ASP A 88 15.52 -12.79 -13.85
N SER A 89 14.62 -13.23 -12.97
CA SER A 89 13.20 -12.93 -13.05
C SER A 89 12.87 -11.53 -12.52
N ILE A 90 11.87 -10.90 -13.14
CA ILE A 90 11.32 -9.61 -12.70
C ILE A 90 10.82 -9.67 -11.25
N ALA A 91 10.43 -10.86 -10.78
CA ALA A 91 10.02 -11.12 -9.41
C ALA A 91 11.11 -10.79 -8.39
N ILE A 92 12.37 -11.14 -8.64
CA ILE A 92 13.48 -10.82 -7.73
C ILE A 92 13.66 -9.30 -7.61
N LYS A 93 13.60 -8.58 -8.74
CA LYS A 93 13.74 -7.11 -8.76
C LYS A 93 12.57 -6.43 -8.03
N LEU A 94 11.34 -6.92 -8.24
CA LEU A 94 10.16 -6.43 -7.51
C LEU A 94 10.27 -6.71 -6.02
N PHE A 95 10.69 -7.92 -5.63
CA PHE A 95 10.91 -8.27 -4.22
C PHE A 95 11.93 -7.34 -3.56
N GLN A 96 13.07 -7.08 -4.20
CA GLN A 96 14.10 -6.17 -3.71
C GLN A 96 13.57 -4.74 -3.56
N LEU A 97 12.78 -4.25 -4.52
CA LEU A 97 12.15 -2.94 -4.42
C LEU A 97 11.17 -2.86 -3.23
N TYR A 98 10.34 -3.89 -3.05
CA TYR A 98 9.40 -3.95 -1.94
C TYR A 98 10.12 -4.02 -0.59
N GLU A 99 11.22 -4.78 -0.51
CA GLU A 99 12.04 -4.86 0.69
C GLU A 99 12.74 -3.53 0.99
N TYR A 100 13.24 -2.84 -0.03
CA TYR A 100 13.76 -1.48 0.12
C TYR A 100 12.70 -0.55 0.73
N CYS A 101 11.48 -0.55 0.19
CA CYS A 101 10.37 0.27 0.72
C CYS A 101 10.08 -0.04 2.19
N ARG A 102 10.07 -1.33 2.57
CA ARG A 102 9.90 -1.78 3.96
C ARG A 102 10.99 -1.22 4.88
N GLN A 103 12.26 -1.34 4.47
CA GLN A 103 13.40 -0.84 5.25
C GLN A 103 13.33 0.67 5.42
N GLN A 104 12.94 1.42 4.38
CA GLN A 104 12.81 2.87 4.48
C GLN A 104 11.64 3.30 5.38
N LEU A 105 10.50 2.59 5.34
CA LEU A 105 9.40 2.83 6.28
C LEU A 105 9.85 2.64 7.73
N ILE A 106 10.54 1.54 8.04
CA ILE A 106 11.06 1.27 9.39
C ILE A 106 12.08 2.34 9.80
N LYS A 107 12.98 2.73 8.91
CA LYS A 107 13.95 3.82 9.14
C LYS A 107 13.25 5.15 9.41
N GLY A 108 12.23 5.51 8.63
CA GLY A 108 11.50 6.76 8.85
C GLY A 108 10.76 6.76 10.18
N PHE A 109 10.16 5.64 10.55
CA PHE A 109 9.47 5.52 11.83
C PHE A 109 10.42 5.64 13.03
N SER A 110 11.61 5.03 12.95
CA SER A 110 12.58 4.99 14.05
C SER A 110 13.53 6.19 14.11
N LYS A 111 13.93 6.74 12.96
CA LYS A 111 14.97 7.77 12.84
C LYS A 111 14.46 9.10 12.28
N LYS A 112 13.16 9.21 11.98
CA LYS A 112 12.54 10.41 11.38
C LYS A 112 13.17 10.83 10.04
N VAL A 113 13.68 9.86 9.25
CA VAL A 113 14.26 10.10 7.92
C VAL A 113 13.27 9.64 6.84
N VAL A 114 12.84 10.54 5.96
CA VAL A 114 11.75 10.25 5.01
C VAL A 114 12.15 10.20 3.54
N ASP A 115 13.34 10.68 3.16
CA ASP A 115 13.75 10.75 1.75
C ASP A 115 13.70 9.38 1.06
N GLY A 116 14.09 8.33 1.78
CA GLY A 116 14.00 6.96 1.29
C GLY A 116 12.56 6.49 1.08
N ILE A 117 11.62 6.93 1.94
CA ILE A 117 10.20 6.63 1.80
C ILE A 117 9.64 7.32 0.56
N LYS A 118 9.96 8.60 0.35
CA LYS A 118 9.51 9.37 -0.82
C LYS A 118 10.02 8.75 -2.12
N LYS A 119 11.32 8.46 -2.21
CA LYS A 119 11.92 7.76 -3.37
C LYS A 119 11.29 6.38 -3.61
N GLY A 120 11.00 5.64 -2.54
CA GLY A 120 10.30 4.37 -2.64
C GLY A 120 8.89 4.54 -3.22
N ALA A 121 8.14 5.54 -2.75
CA ALA A 121 6.79 5.82 -3.25
C ALA A 121 6.77 6.21 -4.74
N GLU A 122 7.73 7.00 -5.20
CA GLU A 122 7.92 7.35 -6.63
C GLU A 122 8.23 6.10 -7.49
N ALA A 123 9.06 5.20 -6.98
CA ALA A 123 9.34 3.94 -7.65
C ALA A 123 8.08 3.05 -7.72
N ILE A 124 7.30 2.96 -6.64
CA ILE A 124 6.02 2.23 -6.63
C ILE A 124 5.01 2.84 -7.59
N GLU A 125 4.97 4.16 -7.73
CA GLU A 125 4.15 4.85 -8.74
C GLU A 125 4.54 4.41 -10.16
N SER A 126 5.85 4.43 -10.46
CA SER A 126 6.36 3.97 -11.76
C SER A 126 5.97 2.51 -12.06
N ILE A 127 6.05 1.62 -11.07
CA ILE A 127 5.60 0.23 -11.19
C ILE A 127 4.09 0.14 -11.43
N CYS A 128 3.30 0.95 -10.71
CA CYS A 128 1.85 0.98 -10.87
C CYS A 128 1.42 1.42 -12.26
N GLU A 129 2.05 2.47 -12.81
CA GLU A 129 1.79 2.94 -14.17
C GLU A 129 2.18 1.89 -15.21
N ALA A 130 3.36 1.27 -15.06
CA ALA A 130 3.83 0.23 -15.97
C ALA A 130 2.88 -0.99 -15.96
N TRP A 131 2.41 -1.39 -14.78
CA TRP A 131 1.45 -2.48 -14.62
C TRP A 131 0.12 -2.16 -15.33
N GLN A 132 -0.47 -0.99 -15.07
CA GLN A 132 -1.73 -0.58 -15.70
C GLN A 132 -1.64 -0.53 -17.22
N LYS A 133 -0.53 0.02 -17.77
CA LYS A 133 -0.27 0.01 -19.22
C LYS A 133 -0.15 -1.42 -19.76
N GLY A 134 0.56 -2.29 -19.04
CA GLY A 134 0.71 -3.70 -19.41
C GLY A 134 -0.64 -4.44 -19.49
N VAL A 135 -1.52 -4.20 -18.51
CA VAL A 135 -2.87 -4.78 -18.49
C VAL A 135 -3.72 -4.31 -19.67
N VAL A 136 -3.71 -3.01 -19.97
CA VAL A 136 -4.42 -2.45 -21.14
C VAL A 136 -3.94 -3.09 -22.43
N ASN A 137 -2.62 -3.22 -22.61
CA ASN A 137 -2.02 -3.81 -23.80
C ASN A 137 -2.34 -5.31 -23.96
N ALA A 138 -2.44 -6.05 -22.85
CA ALA A 138 -2.80 -7.46 -22.86
C ALA A 138 -4.27 -7.69 -23.25
N ASN A 139 -5.17 -6.79 -22.82
CA ASN A 139 -6.60 -6.85 -23.13
C ASN A 139 -6.96 -6.36 -24.55
N ALA A 140 -6.01 -5.70 -25.24
CA ALA A 140 -6.19 -5.21 -26.61
C ALA A 140 -5.76 -6.22 -27.69
N LYS A 141 -5.22 -7.38 -27.31
CA LYS A 141 -4.86 -8.50 -28.19
C LYS A 141 -5.94 -9.58 -28.13
#